data_AF-A0A5N6U2N5-F1
#
_entry.id   AF-A0A5N6U2N5-F1
#
_cell.length_a   1.000
_cell.length_b   1.000
_cell.length_c   1.000
_cell.angle_alpha   90.00
_cell.angle_beta   90.00
_cell.angle_gamma   90.00
#
_symmetry.space_group_name_H-M   'P 1'
#
loop_
_entity.id
_entity.type
_entity.pdbx_description
1 polymer ?
#
loop_
_entity_poly.entity_id
_entity_poly.type
_entity_poly.pdbx_seq_one_letter_code
_entity_poly.pdbx_strand_id
1 'polypeptide(L)'
;MESAFGKHLSSPTFTFTVGANKKEFIVHSSALAGLSQSLNTLMNGQMTEARTGHVDWPDVDEDTFARLCEFAYCRNYTPPSFSLIEHESPLPRTPEPINEEEKHRKPDSKRASNQTSHLRKRRVISTEYLHEEFKTSLVVPSPQVSDSEYIFAPPKITGPWEDFTLVFLGQARLYVLADKYGIEPLRRLILSKLHRTLDSFTLYDTGVSGIVEFVRFVYLNTPCYGNKVDALRDLAARYVVSVLDNIGEAGCFLGLLEEGGPFVSDFWRIAWVV
;
A
#
# COMPACT_ATOMS: atom_id res chain seq x y z
N MET A 1 -24.46 -28.66 -15.81
CA MET A 1 -24.03 -27.71 -14.75
C MET A 1 -24.18 -26.30 -15.31
N GLU A 2 -25.23 -25.57 -14.96
CA GLU A 2 -25.58 -24.29 -15.62
C GLU A 2 -25.11 -23.03 -14.88
N SER A 3 -24.68 -23.14 -13.62
CA SER A 3 -24.19 -21.99 -12.85
C SER A 3 -22.83 -21.48 -13.36
N ALA A 4 -22.56 -20.19 -13.18
CA ALA A 4 -21.26 -19.59 -13.53
C ALA A 4 -20.09 -20.32 -12.84
N PHE A 5 -20.28 -20.72 -11.58
CA PHE A 5 -19.31 -21.51 -10.85
C PHE A 5 -19.12 -22.93 -11.44
N GLY A 6 -20.20 -23.60 -11.83
CA GLY A 6 -20.14 -24.92 -12.47
C GLY A 6 -19.39 -24.90 -13.81
N LYS A 7 -19.44 -23.77 -14.54
CA LYS A 7 -18.64 -23.56 -15.76
C LYS A 7 -17.14 -23.53 -15.45
N HIS A 8 -16.75 -22.97 -14.30
CA HIS A 8 -15.34 -22.99 -13.86
C HIS A 8 -14.85 -24.41 -13.63
N LEU A 9 -15.61 -25.21 -12.88
CA LEU A 9 -15.24 -26.60 -12.57
C LEU A 9 -15.17 -27.52 -13.79
N SER A 10 -15.86 -27.17 -14.87
CA SER A 10 -15.88 -27.98 -16.10
C SER A 10 -14.78 -27.58 -17.09
N SER A 11 -14.03 -26.50 -16.82
CA SER A 11 -12.98 -26.02 -17.70
C SER A 11 -11.66 -26.77 -17.49
N PRO A 12 -10.77 -26.83 -18.50
CA PRO A 12 -9.44 -27.41 -18.34
C PRO A 12 -8.67 -26.76 -17.20
N THR A 13 -7.77 -27.52 -16.58
CA THR A 13 -6.85 -26.99 -15.58
C THR A 13 -5.65 -26.32 -16.25
N PHE A 14 -5.04 -25.39 -15.52
CA PHE A 14 -3.84 -24.67 -15.90
C PHE A 14 -2.92 -24.62 -14.67
N THR A 15 -1.63 -24.85 -14.87
CA THR A 15 -0.65 -24.95 -13.78
C THR A 15 0.21 -23.70 -13.71
N PHE A 16 0.34 -23.14 -12.51
CA PHE A 16 1.24 -22.03 -12.21
C PHE A 16 2.36 -22.49 -11.30
N THR A 17 3.59 -22.25 -11.69
CA THR A 17 4.75 -22.44 -10.82
C THR A 17 5.14 -21.07 -10.27
N VAL A 18 4.96 -20.87 -8.96
CA VAL A 18 4.99 -19.55 -8.31
C VAL A 18 6.11 -19.45 -7.30
N GLY A 19 6.78 -18.29 -7.29
CA GLY A 19 7.76 -17.89 -6.30
C GLY A 19 9.10 -18.63 -6.38
N ALA A 20 10.04 -18.22 -5.51
CA ALA A 20 11.39 -18.78 -5.45
C ALA A 20 11.39 -20.30 -5.12
N ASN A 21 10.38 -20.76 -4.38
CA ASN A 21 10.19 -22.17 -4.01
C ASN A 21 9.64 -23.02 -5.16
N LYS A 22 9.29 -22.41 -6.31
CA LYS A 22 8.68 -23.07 -7.47
C LYS A 22 7.46 -23.91 -7.09
N LYS A 23 6.59 -23.37 -6.24
CA LYS A 23 5.39 -24.08 -5.78
C LYS A 23 4.37 -24.15 -6.90
N GLU A 24 3.82 -25.33 -7.14
CA GLU A 24 2.81 -25.54 -8.16
C GLU A 24 1.40 -25.29 -7.63
N PHE A 25 0.62 -24.52 -8.38
CA PHE A 25 -0.80 -24.29 -8.15
C PHE A 25 -1.57 -24.68 -9.40
N ILE A 26 -2.54 -25.59 -9.25
CA ILE A 26 -3.40 -26.04 -10.34
C ILE A 26 -4.75 -25.36 -10.18
N VAL A 27 -5.16 -24.58 -11.18
CA VAL A 27 -6.40 -23.81 -11.18
C VAL A 27 -7.23 -24.11 -12.42
N HIS A 28 -8.52 -23.82 -12.36
CA HIS A 28 -9.40 -23.96 -13.52
C HIS A 28 -9.21 -22.74 -14.43
N SER A 29 -8.80 -22.97 -15.68
CA SER A 29 -8.42 -21.94 -16.65
C SER A 29 -9.46 -20.83 -16.77
N SER A 30 -10.75 -21.19 -16.87
CA SER A 30 -11.81 -20.20 -17.06
C SER A 30 -12.00 -19.25 -15.87
N ALA A 31 -11.57 -19.61 -14.66
CA ALA A 31 -11.67 -18.74 -13.48
C ALA A 31 -10.76 -17.51 -13.62
N LEU A 32 -9.51 -17.70 -14.08
CA LEU A 32 -8.57 -16.61 -14.29
C LEU A 32 -8.65 -16.01 -15.70
N ALA A 33 -8.90 -16.81 -16.74
CA ALA A 33 -9.04 -16.31 -18.10
C ALA A 33 -10.18 -15.28 -18.23
N GLY A 34 -11.25 -15.45 -17.46
CA GLY A 34 -12.36 -14.50 -17.42
C GLY A 34 -12.05 -13.17 -16.70
N LEU A 35 -10.87 -13.00 -16.10
CA LEU A 35 -10.51 -11.78 -15.37
C LEU A 35 -9.98 -10.67 -16.28
N SER A 36 -9.29 -11.01 -17.36
CA SER A 36 -8.75 -10.05 -18.32
C SER A 36 -8.38 -10.69 -19.65
N GLN A 37 -8.27 -9.86 -20.69
CA GLN A 37 -7.82 -10.34 -22.01
C GLN A 37 -6.39 -10.90 -21.98
N SER A 38 -5.50 -10.31 -21.16
CA SER A 38 -4.12 -10.77 -21.01
C SER A 38 -4.05 -12.18 -20.42
N LEU A 39 -4.82 -12.46 -19.35
CA LEU A 39 -4.89 -13.80 -18.76
C LEU A 39 -5.60 -14.79 -19.69
N ASN A 40 -6.64 -14.36 -20.41
CA ASN A 40 -7.27 -15.20 -21.42
C ASN A 40 -6.27 -15.60 -22.52
N THR A 41 -5.45 -14.66 -22.99
CA THR A 41 -4.44 -14.93 -24.01
C THR A 41 -3.32 -15.83 -23.48
N LEU A 42 -2.93 -15.67 -22.21
CA LEU A 42 -1.95 -16.53 -21.55
C LEU A 42 -2.42 -18.00 -21.49
N MET A 43 -3.70 -18.21 -21.15
CA MET A 43 -4.24 -19.55 -20.91
C MET A 43 -4.82 -20.23 -22.15
N ASN A 44 -5.47 -19.46 -23.02
CA ASN A 44 -6.25 -19.97 -24.16
C ASN A 44 -5.72 -19.45 -25.52
N GLY A 45 -4.57 -18.76 -25.51
CA GLY A 45 -3.95 -18.23 -26.73
C GLY A 45 -3.12 -19.26 -27.49
N GLN A 46 -2.18 -18.77 -28.28
CA GLN A 46 -1.33 -19.61 -29.14
C GLN A 46 0.11 -19.75 -28.65
N MET A 47 0.45 -19.11 -27.52
CA MET A 47 1.79 -19.14 -26.91
C MET A 47 2.09 -20.52 -26.30
N THR A 48 3.36 -20.76 -25.96
CA THR A 48 3.81 -22.04 -25.40
C THR A 48 3.03 -22.39 -24.14
N GLU A 49 2.80 -21.40 -23.28
CA GLU A 49 2.10 -21.52 -22.00
C GLU A 49 0.67 -22.06 -22.17
N ALA A 50 -0.07 -21.53 -23.15
CA ALA A 50 -1.41 -22.00 -23.47
C ALA A 50 -1.42 -23.44 -24.02
N ARG A 51 -0.38 -23.83 -24.77
CA ARG A 51 -0.25 -25.17 -25.34
C ARG A 51 0.18 -26.22 -24.32
N THR A 52 1.06 -25.84 -23.40
CA THR A 52 1.53 -26.72 -22.31
C THR A 52 0.57 -26.74 -21.13
N GLY A 53 -0.31 -25.74 -21.01
CA GLY A 53 -1.19 -25.57 -19.86
C GLY A 53 -0.41 -25.16 -18.60
N HIS A 54 0.71 -24.46 -18.76
CA HIS A 54 1.67 -24.18 -17.68
C HIS A 54 2.37 -22.83 -17.85
N VAL A 55 2.63 -22.11 -16.75
CA VAL A 55 3.43 -20.89 -16.73
C VAL A 55 4.27 -20.78 -15.45
N ASP A 56 5.47 -20.21 -15.59
CA ASP A 56 6.36 -19.87 -14.48
C ASP A 56 6.25 -18.39 -14.09
N TRP A 57 5.90 -18.10 -12.84
CA TRP A 57 5.87 -16.76 -12.23
C TRP A 57 6.85 -16.67 -11.04
N PRO A 58 8.16 -16.53 -11.31
CA PRO A 58 9.18 -16.50 -10.25
C PRO A 58 9.09 -15.25 -9.37
N ASP A 59 8.61 -14.13 -9.91
CA ASP A 59 8.56 -12.82 -9.24
C ASP A 59 7.28 -12.60 -8.43
N VAL A 60 6.34 -13.56 -8.46
CA VAL A 60 5.08 -13.49 -7.70
C VAL A 60 5.21 -14.39 -6.48
N ASP A 61 4.95 -13.87 -5.29
CA ASP A 61 4.92 -14.69 -4.07
C ASP A 61 3.63 -15.50 -3.94
N GLU A 62 3.71 -16.58 -3.16
CA GLU A 62 2.64 -17.55 -2.99
C GLU A 62 1.36 -16.93 -2.40
N ASP A 63 1.47 -16.00 -1.45
CA ASP A 63 0.30 -15.34 -0.85
C ASP A 63 -0.40 -14.44 -1.86
N THR A 64 0.37 -13.63 -2.61
CA THR A 64 -0.15 -12.78 -3.69
C THR A 64 -0.91 -13.61 -4.73
N PHE A 65 -0.35 -14.76 -5.16
CA PHE A 65 -1.03 -15.64 -6.09
C PHE A 65 -2.30 -16.27 -5.49
N ALA A 66 -2.26 -16.69 -4.22
CA ALA A 66 -3.42 -17.21 -3.53
C ALA A 66 -4.57 -16.19 -3.47
N ARG A 67 -4.28 -14.90 -3.21
CA ARG A 67 -5.31 -13.83 -3.21
C ARG A 67 -5.89 -13.56 -4.59
N LEU A 68 -5.06 -13.65 -5.64
CA LEU A 68 -5.58 -13.58 -7.02
C LEU A 68 -6.55 -14.74 -7.28
N CYS A 69 -6.24 -15.95 -6.81
CA CYS A 69 -7.12 -17.11 -6.95
C CYS A 69 -8.41 -16.94 -6.14
N GLU A 70 -8.35 -16.50 -4.88
CA GLU A 70 -9.55 -16.16 -4.10
C GLU A 70 -10.45 -15.19 -4.87
N PHE A 71 -9.85 -14.12 -5.44
CA PHE A 71 -10.60 -13.18 -6.25
C PHE A 71 -11.20 -13.81 -7.51
N ALA A 72 -10.46 -14.70 -8.19
CA ALA A 72 -10.93 -15.38 -9.38
C ALA A 72 -12.19 -16.21 -9.12
N TYR A 73 -12.23 -16.93 -8.00
CA TYR A 73 -13.33 -17.81 -7.63
C TYR A 73 -14.48 -17.11 -6.90
N CYS A 74 -14.16 -16.20 -5.99
CA CYS A 74 -15.13 -15.63 -5.05
C CYS A 74 -15.47 -14.17 -5.36
N ARG A 75 -14.81 -13.54 -6.35
CA ARG A 75 -14.90 -12.09 -6.64
C ARG A 75 -14.53 -11.21 -5.44
N ASN A 76 -13.84 -11.79 -4.47
CA ASN A 76 -13.37 -11.16 -3.26
C ASN A 76 -12.07 -11.86 -2.80
N TYR A 77 -11.29 -11.22 -1.95
CA TYR A 77 -10.07 -11.81 -1.37
C TYR A 77 -9.90 -11.38 0.09
N THR A 78 -9.20 -12.16 0.89
CA THR A 78 -8.87 -11.78 2.27
C THR A 78 -7.53 -11.05 2.28
N PRO A 79 -7.44 -9.80 2.76
CA PRO A 79 -6.15 -9.12 2.84
C PRO A 79 -5.15 -9.85 3.74
N PRO A 80 -3.83 -9.67 3.54
CA PRO A 80 -2.83 -10.23 4.42
C PRO A 80 -3.03 -9.75 5.87
N SER A 81 -2.69 -10.61 6.83
CA SER A 81 -2.67 -10.27 8.25
C SER A 81 -1.34 -9.63 8.65
N PHE A 82 -1.35 -8.82 9.70
CA PHE A 82 -0.14 -8.27 10.31
C PHE A 82 0.67 -9.38 11.02
N SER A 83 1.97 -9.17 11.20
CA SER A 83 2.82 -10.01 12.05
C SER A 83 3.05 -9.34 13.41
N LEU A 84 3.22 -10.13 14.47
CA LEU A 84 3.63 -9.59 15.76
C LEU A 84 5.16 -9.41 15.76
N ILE A 85 5.62 -8.22 16.13
CA ILE A 85 7.03 -7.96 16.41
C ILE A 85 7.34 -8.69 17.71
N GLU A 86 8.14 -9.76 17.64
CA GLU A 86 8.73 -10.38 18.82
C GLU A 86 9.69 -9.36 19.45
N HIS A 87 9.21 -8.62 20.45
CA HIS A 87 10.11 -7.83 21.28
C HIS A 87 10.98 -8.79 22.08
N GLU A 88 12.26 -8.90 21.70
CA GLU A 88 13.29 -9.32 22.65
C GLU A 88 13.16 -8.40 23.86
N SER A 89 12.73 -8.98 24.98
CA SER A 89 12.56 -8.28 26.25
C SER A 89 13.84 -7.51 26.58
N PRO A 90 13.77 -6.20 26.88
CA PRO A 90 14.95 -5.48 27.31
C PRO A 90 15.50 -6.13 28.58
N LEU A 91 16.72 -6.66 28.52
CA LEU A 91 17.46 -7.05 29.71
C LEU A 91 17.49 -5.87 30.70
N PRO A 92 17.42 -6.10 32.02
CA PRO A 92 17.36 -5.02 33.00
C PRO A 92 18.64 -4.20 32.96
N ARG A 93 18.56 -2.95 32.49
CA ARG A 93 19.68 -2.01 32.60
C ARG A 93 19.79 -1.54 34.05
N THR A 94 20.93 -1.83 34.66
CA THR A 94 21.35 -1.30 35.96
C THR A 94 21.55 0.22 35.84
N PRO A 95 21.05 1.04 36.78
CA PRO A 95 21.15 2.50 36.67
C PRO A 95 22.57 2.99 37.01
N GLU A 96 23.20 3.69 36.07
CA GLU A 96 24.37 4.53 36.32
C GLU A 96 23.94 5.99 36.59
N PRO A 97 24.75 6.77 37.34
CA PRO A 97 24.27 7.95 38.06
C PRO A 97 24.11 9.19 37.18
N ILE A 98 23.06 9.94 37.51
CA ILE A 98 22.78 11.30 37.06
C ILE A 98 23.88 12.23 37.58
N ASN A 99 24.47 13.05 36.70
CA ASN A 99 25.27 14.21 37.11
C ASN A 99 24.60 15.48 36.57
N GLU A 100 24.00 16.24 37.49
CA GLU A 100 23.44 17.57 37.26
C GLU A 100 24.56 18.60 37.32
N GLU A 101 24.73 19.42 36.28
CA GLU A 101 25.24 20.78 36.46
C GLU A 101 24.55 21.75 35.48
N GLU A 102 23.66 22.57 36.03
CA GLU A 102 23.17 23.80 35.41
C GLU A 102 24.29 24.85 35.32
N LYS A 103 24.32 25.63 34.22
CA LYS A 103 24.53 27.09 34.34
C LYS A 103 24.10 27.87 33.10
N HIS A 104 23.10 28.72 33.34
CA HIS A 104 22.68 29.87 32.55
C HIS A 104 23.83 30.75 32.03
N ARG A 105 23.73 31.20 30.76
CA ARG A 105 24.04 32.58 30.34
C ARG A 105 23.15 33.00 29.16
N LYS A 106 22.48 34.15 29.32
CA LYS A 106 21.78 34.90 28.24
C LYS A 106 22.80 35.68 27.41
N PRO A 107 22.44 36.06 26.17
CA PRO A 107 22.79 37.38 25.67
C PRO A 107 21.55 38.20 25.32
N ASP A 108 21.50 39.41 25.85
CA ASP A 108 20.65 40.49 25.39
C ASP A 108 21.04 40.89 23.96
N SER A 109 20.05 41.02 23.08
CA SER A 109 20.19 41.78 21.84
C SER A 109 19.00 42.72 21.69
N LYS A 110 19.26 44.02 21.92
CA LYS A 110 18.42 45.10 21.42
C LYS A 110 18.97 45.54 20.06
N ARG A 111 18.20 45.35 18.99
CA ARG A 111 18.09 46.34 17.90
C ARG A 111 16.90 46.04 17.00
N ALA A 112 15.88 46.89 17.11
CA ALA A 112 14.89 47.06 16.06
C ALA A 112 15.41 48.11 15.07
N SER A 113 15.38 47.79 13.77
CA SER A 113 15.04 48.76 12.71
C SER A 113 14.86 48.01 11.38
N ASN A 114 13.59 47.80 11.06
CA ASN A 114 12.94 47.93 9.75
C ASN A 114 13.73 47.60 8.48
N GLN A 115 13.32 46.51 7.84
CA GLN A 115 13.19 46.47 6.38
C GLN A 115 11.91 45.70 6.02
N THR A 116 11.04 46.40 5.31
CA THR A 116 9.79 45.90 4.73
C THR A 116 10.10 44.85 3.66
N SER A 117 9.85 43.58 3.97
CA SER A 117 9.79 42.51 2.97
C SER A 117 8.40 41.92 2.97
N HIS A 118 7.76 41.88 1.80
CA HIS A 118 6.47 41.25 1.53
C HIS A 118 6.32 39.94 2.32
N LEU A 119 5.49 39.96 3.36
CA LEU A 119 5.09 38.76 4.08
C LEU A 119 4.27 37.92 3.11
N ARG A 120 4.90 36.93 2.46
CA ARG A 120 4.18 35.75 1.97
C ARG A 120 3.39 35.24 3.16
N LYS A 121 2.06 35.25 3.07
CA LYS A 121 1.18 34.65 4.09
C LYS A 121 1.75 33.27 4.40
N ARG A 122 2.16 33.07 5.65
CA ARG A 122 2.60 31.77 6.16
C ARG A 122 1.40 30.85 6.04
N ARG A 123 1.37 30.00 5.01
CA ARG A 123 0.41 28.91 4.91
C ARG A 123 0.79 27.93 6.01
N VAL A 124 -0.10 27.77 6.98
CA VAL A 124 0.03 26.70 7.97
C VAL A 124 -0.68 25.51 7.34
N ILE A 125 0.07 24.45 7.05
CA ILE A 125 -0.51 23.20 6.58
C ILE A 125 -1.28 22.62 7.78
N SER A 126 -2.61 22.53 7.66
CA SER A 126 -3.45 21.90 8.69
C SER A 126 -3.56 20.41 8.37
N THR A 127 -2.95 19.59 9.20
CA THR A 127 -2.99 18.13 9.10
C THR A 127 -4.38 17.55 9.37
N GLU A 128 -5.16 18.18 10.24
CA GLU A 128 -6.58 17.85 10.45
C GLU A 128 -7.37 17.95 9.15
N TYR A 129 -7.18 19.03 8.37
CA TYR A 129 -7.81 19.19 7.06
C TYR A 129 -7.33 18.13 6.07
N LEU A 130 -6.03 17.83 6.03
CA LEU A 130 -5.45 16.81 5.14
C LEU A 130 -5.97 15.41 5.44
N HIS A 131 -6.19 15.09 6.71
CA HIS A 131 -6.78 13.83 7.15
C HIS A 131 -8.26 13.70 6.75
N GLU A 132 -9.04 14.76 6.91
CA GLU A 132 -10.43 14.78 6.43
C GLU A 132 -10.53 14.75 4.89
N GLU A 133 -9.59 15.38 4.17
CA GLU A 133 -9.49 15.27 2.71
C GLU A 133 -9.18 13.82 2.29
N PHE A 134 -8.26 13.14 2.99
CA PHE A 134 -7.95 11.73 2.73
C PHE A 134 -9.17 10.82 2.95
N LYS A 135 -9.94 11.04 4.03
CA LYS A 135 -11.17 10.29 4.33
C LYS A 135 -12.24 10.44 3.25
N THR A 136 -12.44 11.67 2.79
CA THR A 136 -13.46 12.02 1.79
C THR A 136 -13.02 11.78 0.36
N SER A 137 -11.74 11.41 0.17
CA SER A 137 -11.10 11.19 -1.13
C SER A 137 -11.77 10.08 -1.95
N LEU A 138 -12.30 10.45 -3.12
CA LEU A 138 -13.03 9.56 -4.05
C LEU A 138 -12.12 8.70 -4.94
N VAL A 139 -10.87 8.39 -4.56
CA VAL A 139 -9.92 7.62 -5.41
C VAL A 139 -10.51 6.27 -5.83
N VAL A 140 -11.52 5.77 -5.11
CA VAL A 140 -12.16 4.49 -5.38
C VAL A 140 -13.68 4.63 -5.40
N PRO A 141 -14.35 4.50 -6.56
CA PRO A 141 -15.78 4.28 -6.58
C PRO A 141 -16.09 3.02 -5.77
N SER A 142 -16.95 3.15 -4.74
CA SER A 142 -17.42 2.01 -3.96
C SER A 142 -17.84 0.89 -4.93
N PRO A 143 -17.36 -0.35 -4.74
CA PRO A 143 -17.78 -1.46 -5.57
C PRO A 143 -19.31 -1.53 -5.58
N GLN A 144 -19.92 -1.43 -6.76
CA GLN A 144 -21.34 -1.68 -6.97
C GLN A 144 -21.58 -3.19 -6.86
N VAL A 145 -21.33 -3.76 -5.68
CA VAL A 145 -21.61 -5.16 -5.38
C VAL A 145 -22.98 -5.15 -4.70
N SER A 146 -23.97 -5.60 -5.45
CA SER A 146 -25.38 -5.71 -5.05
C SER A 146 -25.66 -6.84 -4.06
N ASP A 147 -24.63 -7.43 -3.44
CA ASP A 147 -24.78 -8.44 -2.39
C ASP A 147 -24.18 -7.95 -1.08
N SER A 148 -25.09 -7.82 -0.12
CA SER A 148 -24.93 -7.37 1.27
C SER A 148 -23.99 -8.23 2.12
N GLU A 149 -23.17 -9.13 1.57
CA GLU A 149 -22.65 -10.23 2.38
C GLU A 149 -21.30 -9.99 3.06
N TYR A 150 -20.43 -9.07 2.60
CA TYR A 150 -19.18 -8.78 3.34
C TYR A 150 -18.72 -7.33 3.19
N ILE A 151 -19.18 -6.46 4.09
CA ILE A 151 -18.50 -5.19 4.37
C ILE A 151 -17.11 -5.53 4.88
N PHE A 152 -16.07 -5.30 4.08
CA PHE A 152 -14.69 -5.46 4.54
C PHE A 152 -14.47 -4.59 5.78
N ALA A 153 -14.18 -5.23 6.91
CA ALA A 153 -13.70 -4.60 8.12
C ALA A 153 -12.17 -4.69 8.12
N PRO A 154 -11.46 -3.55 8.17
CA PRO A 154 -10.00 -3.58 8.24
C PRO A 154 -9.53 -4.27 9.54
N PRO A 155 -8.33 -4.88 9.55
CA PRO A 155 -7.75 -5.41 10.76
C PRO A 155 -7.69 -4.31 11.83
N LYS A 156 -8.23 -4.59 13.02
CA LYS A 156 -8.15 -3.65 14.14
C LYS A 156 -6.76 -3.75 14.74
N ILE A 157 -6.06 -2.62 14.82
CA ILE A 157 -4.79 -2.54 15.53
C ILE A 157 -5.04 -2.81 17.01
N THR A 158 -4.32 -3.75 17.61
CA THR A 158 -4.40 -4.02 19.05
C THR A 158 -3.22 -3.45 19.83
N GLY A 159 -2.14 -3.04 19.16
CA GLY A 159 -1.06 -2.26 19.78
C GLY A 159 0.17 -1.99 18.88
N PRO A 160 1.17 -1.25 19.40
CA PRO A 160 2.37 -0.82 18.65
C PRO A 160 3.35 -1.95 18.27
N TRP A 161 3.12 -3.17 18.75
CA TRP A 161 3.92 -4.37 18.48
C TRP A 161 3.47 -5.11 17.21
N GLU A 162 2.54 -4.56 16.44
CA GLU A 162 2.05 -5.18 15.21
C GLU A 162 2.77 -4.56 14.00
N ASP A 163 3.45 -5.40 13.22
CA ASP A 163 4.07 -5.02 11.96
C ASP A 163 3.06 -5.17 10.81
N PHE A 164 2.56 -4.02 10.36
CA PHE A 164 1.62 -3.91 9.23
C PHE A 164 2.32 -3.77 7.88
N THR A 165 3.66 -3.75 7.83
CA THR A 165 4.44 -3.65 6.59
C THR A 165 4.01 -4.72 5.59
N LEU A 166 3.84 -5.96 6.05
CA LEU A 166 3.39 -7.08 5.20
C LEU A 166 1.96 -6.91 4.69
N VAL A 167 1.08 -6.24 5.44
CA VAL A 167 -0.29 -5.94 5.01
C VAL A 167 -0.27 -4.97 3.83
N PHE A 168 0.46 -3.86 3.98
CA PHE A 168 0.56 -2.85 2.92
C PHE A 168 1.29 -3.38 1.69
N LEU A 169 2.41 -4.08 1.88
CA LEU A 169 3.20 -4.65 0.79
C LEU A 169 2.45 -5.76 0.06
N GLY A 170 1.75 -6.66 0.76
CA GLY A 170 0.98 -7.72 0.11
C GLY A 170 -0.16 -7.15 -0.74
N GLN A 171 -0.86 -6.12 -0.26
CA GLN A 171 -1.87 -5.43 -1.06
C GLN A 171 -1.24 -4.68 -2.26
N ALA A 172 -0.08 -4.04 -2.08
CA ALA A 172 0.63 -3.38 -3.17
C ALA A 172 1.11 -4.36 -4.25
N ARG A 173 1.65 -5.52 -3.85
CA ARG A 173 2.08 -6.59 -4.77
C ARG A 173 0.90 -7.13 -5.57
N LEU A 174 -0.23 -7.39 -4.90
CA LEU A 174 -1.45 -7.80 -5.58
C LEU A 174 -1.95 -6.74 -6.56
N TYR A 175 -1.82 -5.45 -6.22
CA TYR A 175 -2.16 -4.36 -7.13
C TYR A 175 -1.29 -4.34 -8.38
N VAL A 176 0.03 -4.44 -8.21
CA VAL A 176 1.00 -4.49 -9.33
C VAL A 176 0.72 -5.70 -10.22
N LEU A 177 0.40 -6.86 -9.64
CA LEU A 177 0.02 -8.05 -10.40
C LEU A 177 -1.30 -7.83 -11.16
N ALA A 178 -2.31 -7.24 -10.51
CA ALA A 178 -3.57 -6.90 -11.14
C ALA A 178 -3.39 -5.90 -12.29
N ASP A 179 -2.53 -4.91 -12.14
CA ASP A 179 -2.19 -3.95 -13.19
C ASP A 179 -1.45 -4.59 -14.36
N LYS A 180 -0.42 -5.41 -14.08
CA LYS A 180 0.33 -6.17 -15.09
C LYS A 180 -0.58 -6.98 -16.02
N TYR A 181 -1.65 -7.55 -15.47
CA TYR A 181 -2.62 -8.34 -16.23
C TYR A 181 -3.90 -7.57 -16.61
N GLY A 182 -4.01 -6.29 -16.30
CA GLY A 182 -5.18 -5.47 -16.65
C GLY A 182 -6.49 -5.90 -15.96
N ILE A 183 -6.42 -6.37 -14.72
CA ILE A 183 -7.57 -6.83 -13.92
C ILE A 183 -8.19 -5.64 -13.17
N GLU A 184 -8.89 -4.79 -13.90
CA GLU A 184 -9.43 -3.53 -13.37
C GLU A 184 -10.39 -3.69 -12.16
N PRO A 185 -11.30 -4.69 -12.12
CA PRO A 185 -12.15 -4.89 -10.94
C PRO A 185 -11.35 -5.23 -9.67
N LEU A 186 -10.24 -5.96 -9.81
CA LEU A 186 -9.36 -6.30 -8.70
C LEU A 186 -8.57 -5.07 -8.23
N ARG A 187 -8.02 -4.26 -9.16
CA ARG A 187 -7.35 -2.99 -8.82
C ARG A 187 -8.23 -2.09 -7.96
N ARG A 188 -9.48 -1.87 -8.38
CA ARG A 188 -10.46 -1.07 -7.62
C ARG A 188 -10.74 -1.67 -6.24
N LEU A 189 -10.95 -2.98 -6.15
CA LEU A 189 -11.19 -3.65 -4.87
C LEU A 189 -9.98 -3.51 -3.93
N ILE A 190 -8.76 -3.63 -4.45
CA ILE A 190 -7.54 -3.47 -3.65
C ILE A 190 -7.42 -2.06 -3.11
N LEU A 191 -7.57 -1.04 -3.96
CA LEU A 191 -7.51 0.36 -3.52
C LEU A 191 -8.57 0.64 -2.46
N SER A 192 -9.79 0.11 -2.60
CA SER A 192 -10.86 0.30 -1.62
C SER A 192 -10.49 -0.28 -0.26
N LYS A 193 -9.98 -1.52 -0.23
CA LYS A 193 -9.57 -2.17 1.01
C LYS A 193 -8.37 -1.51 1.63
N LEU A 194 -7.37 -1.16 0.82
CA LEU A 194 -6.15 -0.50 1.29
C LEU A 194 -6.47 0.89 1.85
N HIS A 195 -7.31 1.68 1.19
CA HIS A 195 -7.79 2.97 1.73
C HIS A 195 -8.48 2.80 3.08
N ARG A 196 -9.39 1.83 3.22
CA ARG A 196 -10.04 1.50 4.50
C ARG A 196 -9.04 1.05 5.57
N THR A 197 -8.06 0.24 5.21
CA THR A 197 -7.00 -0.18 6.14
C THR A 197 -6.22 1.04 6.62
N LEU A 198 -5.74 1.88 5.70
CA LEU A 198 -4.98 3.10 6.01
C LEU A 198 -5.78 4.12 6.83
N ASP A 199 -7.08 4.29 6.54
CA ASP A 199 -7.97 5.20 7.29
C ASP A 199 -8.20 4.74 8.74
N SER A 200 -8.36 3.42 8.94
CA SER A 200 -8.48 2.85 10.28
C SER A 200 -7.15 2.74 11.03
N PHE A 201 -6.04 3.05 10.38
CA PHE A 201 -4.71 2.78 10.90
C PHE A 201 -4.18 3.92 11.79
N THR A 202 -3.95 3.63 13.06
CA THR A 202 -3.22 4.51 13.98
C THR A 202 -1.72 4.31 13.80
N LEU A 203 -1.02 5.36 13.36
CA LEU A 203 0.41 5.30 13.09
C LEU A 203 1.23 5.47 14.37
N TYR A 204 1.95 4.40 14.74
CA TYR A 204 2.99 4.41 15.77
C TYR A 204 4.39 4.54 15.14
N ASP A 205 5.41 4.88 15.93
CA ASP A 205 6.80 5.03 15.46
C ASP A 205 7.31 3.78 14.71
N THR A 206 6.93 2.58 15.16
CA THR A 206 7.24 1.30 14.50
C THR A 206 6.60 1.16 13.13
N GLY A 207 5.41 1.71 12.94
CA GLY A 207 4.66 1.68 11.69
C GLY A 207 5.19 2.63 10.61
N VAL A 208 5.93 3.68 10.99
CA VAL A 208 6.47 4.65 10.02
C VAL A 208 7.43 3.99 9.04
N SER A 209 8.27 3.06 9.51
CA SER A 209 9.15 2.28 8.64
C SER A 209 8.38 1.48 7.60
N GLY A 210 7.27 0.86 8.01
CA GLY A 210 6.40 0.10 7.11
C GLY A 210 5.72 0.95 6.05
N ILE A 211 5.28 2.16 6.40
CA ILE A 211 4.73 3.12 5.43
C ILE A 211 5.80 3.59 4.45
N VAL A 212 7.01 3.88 4.92
CA VAL A 212 8.14 4.25 4.05
C VAL A 212 8.47 3.11 3.07
N GLU A 213 8.51 1.86 3.55
CA GLU A 213 8.76 0.70 2.69
C GLU A 213 7.63 0.48 1.67
N PHE A 214 6.38 0.63 2.09
CA PHE A 214 5.22 0.62 1.20
C PHE A 214 5.35 1.69 0.10
N VAL A 215 5.68 2.93 0.44
CA VAL A 215 5.87 4.01 -0.54
C VAL A 215 7.00 3.68 -1.51
N ARG A 216 8.16 3.23 -1.02
CA ARG A 216 9.28 2.81 -1.89
C ARG A 216 8.84 1.73 -2.87
N PHE A 217 8.14 0.69 -2.38
CA PHE A 217 7.64 -0.38 -3.21
C PHE A 217 6.67 0.13 -4.29
N VAL A 218 5.70 0.96 -3.91
CA VAL A 218 4.70 1.52 -4.84
C VAL A 218 5.40 2.29 -5.94
N TYR A 219 6.28 3.24 -5.62
CA TYR A 219 6.93 4.08 -6.61
C TYR A 219 7.93 3.31 -7.49
N LEU A 220 8.53 2.23 -6.99
CA LEU A 220 9.37 1.36 -7.79
C LEU A 220 8.57 0.53 -8.82
N ASN A 221 7.35 0.11 -8.49
CA ASN A 221 6.59 -0.88 -9.28
C ASN A 221 5.40 -0.32 -10.06
N THR A 222 5.13 0.99 -9.99
CA THR A 222 4.02 1.64 -10.72
C THR A 222 4.51 2.78 -11.64
N PRO A 223 5.41 2.53 -12.60
CA PRO A 223 6.00 3.59 -13.43
C PRO A 223 4.94 4.44 -14.15
N CYS A 224 5.13 5.76 -14.15
CA CYS A 224 4.21 6.68 -14.83
C CYS A 224 4.31 6.54 -16.35
N TYR A 225 3.27 6.01 -16.98
CA TYR A 225 3.11 6.06 -18.44
C TYR A 225 2.29 7.30 -18.83
N GLY A 226 2.98 8.43 -19.01
CA GLY A 226 2.37 9.72 -19.42
C GLY A 226 1.98 10.64 -18.24
N ASN A 227 0.98 11.50 -18.45
CA ASN A 227 0.63 12.58 -17.52
C ASN A 227 -0.35 12.17 -16.41
N LYS A 228 -0.76 10.89 -16.34
CA LYS A 228 -1.68 10.40 -15.30
C LYS A 228 -0.88 9.74 -14.18
N VAL A 229 -1.14 10.19 -12.95
CA VAL A 229 -0.61 9.57 -11.74
C VAL A 229 -1.34 8.25 -11.53
N ASP A 230 -0.60 7.17 -11.25
CA ASP A 230 -1.19 5.89 -10.89
C ASP A 230 -2.02 6.01 -9.60
N ALA A 231 -3.16 5.32 -9.55
CA ALA A 231 -4.08 5.45 -8.42
C ALA A 231 -3.49 4.94 -7.09
N LEU A 232 -2.58 3.97 -7.12
CA LEU A 232 -1.88 3.51 -5.91
C LEU A 232 -0.85 4.54 -5.44
N ARG A 233 -0.17 5.24 -6.36
CA ARG A 233 0.73 6.36 -6.02
C ARG A 233 -0.01 7.53 -5.40
N ASP A 234 -1.15 7.90 -6.00
CA ASP A 234 -2.01 8.96 -5.48
C ASP A 234 -2.52 8.60 -4.08
N LEU A 235 -3.01 7.37 -3.86
CA LEU A 235 -3.42 6.88 -2.54
C LEU A 235 -2.27 6.95 -1.51
N ALA A 236 -1.09 6.43 -1.86
CA ALA A 236 0.07 6.41 -0.98
C ALA A 236 0.53 7.83 -0.61
N ALA A 237 0.64 8.73 -1.60
CA ALA A 237 1.07 10.10 -1.36
C ALA A 237 0.06 10.90 -0.53
N ARG A 238 -1.25 10.76 -0.79
CA ARG A 238 -2.29 11.41 0.02
C ARG A 238 -2.28 10.91 1.46
N TYR A 239 -2.06 9.61 1.67
CA TYR A 239 -1.95 9.05 3.02
C TYR A 239 -0.74 9.63 3.77
N VAL A 240 0.45 9.63 3.17
CA VAL A 240 1.65 10.21 3.78
C VAL A 240 1.42 11.67 4.16
N VAL A 241 0.83 12.46 3.26
CA VAL A 241 0.51 13.87 3.53
C VAL A 241 -0.51 13.99 4.68
N SER A 242 -1.49 13.09 4.78
CA SER A 242 -2.51 13.14 5.82
C SER A 242 -2.00 12.83 7.23
N VAL A 243 -0.89 12.08 7.34
CA VAL A 243 -0.23 11.72 8.61
C VAL A 243 1.08 12.47 8.84
N LEU A 244 1.26 13.61 8.16
CA LEU A 244 2.54 14.34 8.15
C LEU A 244 3.04 14.72 9.56
N ASP A 245 2.13 15.07 10.48
CA ASP A 245 2.49 15.39 11.87
C ASP A 245 3.10 14.20 12.62
N ASN A 246 2.71 12.98 12.25
CA ASN A 246 3.19 11.75 12.88
C ASN A 246 4.54 11.27 12.30
N ILE A 247 4.84 11.60 11.03
CA ILE A 247 6.02 11.07 10.33
C ILE A 247 7.10 12.11 10.04
N GLY A 248 6.79 13.40 10.15
CA GLY A 248 7.63 14.48 9.65
C GLY A 248 9.03 14.53 10.27
N GLU A 249 9.17 14.11 11.53
CA GLU A 249 10.44 14.07 12.25
C GLU A 249 11.14 12.69 12.18
N ALA A 250 10.49 11.68 11.59
CA ALA A 250 11.05 10.34 11.53
C ALA A 250 12.23 10.28 10.56
N GLY A 251 13.39 9.82 11.04
CA GLY A 251 14.61 9.74 10.23
C GLY A 251 14.47 8.88 8.97
N CYS A 252 13.65 7.81 9.02
CA CYS A 252 13.37 6.98 7.85
C CYS A 252 12.53 7.72 6.78
N PHE A 253 11.63 8.62 7.19
CA PHE A 253 10.87 9.47 6.27
C PHE A 253 11.76 10.56 5.67
N LEU A 254 12.64 11.20 6.46
CA LEU A 254 13.62 12.14 5.94
C LEU A 254 14.55 11.48 4.92
N GLY A 255 15.03 10.26 5.20
CA GLY A 255 15.81 9.48 4.25
C GLY A 255 15.06 9.20 2.94
N LEU A 256 13.76 8.92 2.99
CA LEU A 256 12.91 8.78 1.80
C LEU A 256 12.84 10.07 0.97
N LEU A 257 12.84 11.24 1.61
CA LEU A 257 12.87 12.53 0.91
C LEU A 257 14.24 12.81 0.29
N GLU A 258 15.32 12.42 0.97
CA GLU A 258 16.71 12.56 0.47
C GLU A 258 16.99 11.67 -0.75
N GLU A 259 16.35 10.51 -0.85
CA GLU A 259 16.37 9.65 -2.06
C GLU A 259 15.81 10.36 -3.29
N GLY A 260 14.92 11.35 -3.10
CA GLY A 260 14.32 12.11 -4.18
C GLY A 260 13.29 11.32 -5.01
N GLY A 261 13.23 11.63 -6.31
CA GLY A 261 12.36 10.93 -7.26
C GLY A 261 10.91 11.44 -7.33
N PRO A 262 10.03 10.74 -8.08
CA PRO A 262 8.67 11.19 -8.36
C PRO A 262 7.79 11.32 -7.10
N PHE A 263 8.06 10.52 -6.06
CA PHE A 263 7.35 10.59 -4.79
C PHE A 263 7.41 11.98 -4.18
N VAL A 264 8.59 12.60 -4.11
CA VAL A 264 8.77 13.93 -3.53
C VAL A 264 7.94 14.98 -4.29
N SER A 265 7.87 14.85 -5.62
CA SER A 265 7.07 15.76 -6.45
C SER A 265 5.57 15.58 -6.20
N ASP A 266 5.11 14.33 -6.12
CA ASP A 266 3.71 13.99 -5.87
C ASP A 266 3.28 14.41 -4.45
N PHE A 267 4.13 14.18 -3.45
CA PHE A 267 3.97 14.61 -2.06
C PHE A 267 3.78 16.12 -1.95
N TRP A 268 4.72 16.92 -2.48
CA TRP A 268 4.63 18.38 -2.39
C TRP A 268 3.47 18.95 -3.21
N ARG A 269 3.10 18.32 -4.33
CA ARG A 269 1.93 18.73 -5.11
C ARG A 269 0.65 18.61 -4.30
N ILE A 270 0.49 17.54 -3.51
CA ILE A 270 -0.68 17.36 -2.65
C ILE A 270 -0.60 18.31 -1.45
N ALA A 271 0.53 18.34 -0.74
CA ALA A 271 0.71 19.16 0.45
C ALA A 271 0.57 20.68 0.20
N TRP A 272 0.79 21.15 -1.03
CA TRP A 272 0.73 22.58 -1.39
C TRP A 272 -0.62 23.03 -1.98
N VAL A 273 -1.46 22.09 -2.42
CA VAL A 273 -2.82 22.39 -2.89
C VAL A 273 -3.74 22.77 -1.72
N VAL A 274 -3.36 22.36 -0.52
CA VAL A 274 -3.97 22.70 0.77
C VAL A 274 -3.35 23.96 1.39
#